data_AF-A0A7V7P0J4-F1
#
_entry.id   AF-A0A7V7P0J4-F1
#
_cell.length_a   1.000
_cell.length_b   1.000
_cell.length_c   1.000
_cell.angle_alpha   90.00
_cell.angle_beta   90.00
_cell.angle_gamma   90.00
#
_symmetry.space_group_name_H-M   'P 1'
#
loop_
_entity.id
_entity.type
_entity.pdbx_description
1 polymer ?
#
loop_
_entity_poly.entity_id
_entity_poly.type
_entity_poly.pdbx_seq_one_letter_code
_entity_poly.pdbx_strand_id
1 'polypeptide(L)' 'MLQRLYVLGSTGSISDSTLEVVARNSDAFVVYALSAYRNMRKLFRQCLKFHPALAIVSEPRHARG' A
#
# COMPACT_ATOMS: atom_id res chain seq x y z
N MET A 1 9.25 -8.82 -17.04
CA MET A 1 8.49 -7.55 -17.01
C MET A 1 7.95 -7.37 -15.60
N LEU A 2 8.13 -6.20 -14.99
CA LEU A 2 7.68 -5.93 -13.61
C LEU A 2 6.16 -5.71 -13.58
N GLN A 3 5.45 -6.44 -12.72
CA GLN A 3 4.01 -6.31 -12.52
C GLN A 3 3.70 -5.24 -11.46
N ARG A 4 2.80 -4.32 -11.80
CA ARG A 4 2.39 -3.21 -10.94
C ARG A 4 1.11 -3.57 -10.20
N LEU A 5 1.15 -3.54 -8.87
CA LEU A 5 -0.02 -3.80 -8.05
C LEU A 5 -0.65 -2.51 -7.55
N TYR A 6 -1.98 -2.51 -7.55
CA TYR A 6 -2.79 -1.57 -6.80
C TYR A 6 -3.49 -2.30 -5.66
N VAL A 7 -3.17 -1.92 -4.42
CA VAL A 7 -3.69 -2.61 -3.23
C VAL A 7 -4.79 -1.77 -2.59
N LEU A 8 -6.03 -2.22 -2.77
CA LEU A 8 -7.21 -1.62 -2.17
C LEU A 8 -7.36 -2.08 -0.72
N GLY A 9 -7.45 -1.13 0.21
CA GLY A 9 -7.57 -1.44 1.63
C GLY A 9 -6.31 -2.08 2.21
N SER A 10 -5.12 -1.58 1.82
CA SER A 10 -3.79 -2.11 2.15
C SER A 10 -3.53 -2.31 3.65
N THR A 11 -4.30 -1.66 4.50
CA THR A 11 -4.19 -1.77 5.96
C THR A 11 -4.98 -2.93 6.56
N GLY A 12 -5.77 -3.66 5.76
CA GLY A 12 -6.47 -4.87 6.18
C GLY A 12 -5.51 -6.05 6.41
N SER A 13 -5.99 -7.08 7.11
CA SER A 13 -5.20 -8.28 7.43
C SER A 13 -4.82 -9.10 6.19
N ILE A 14 -5.73 -9.23 5.23
CA ILE A 14 -5.47 -9.96 3.97
C ILE A 14 -4.36 -9.27 3.16
N SER A 15 -4.38 -7.94 3.12
CA SER A 15 -3.42 -7.15 2.36
C SER A 15 -2.00 -7.21 2.94
N ASP A 16 -1.84 -7.52 4.24
CA ASP A 16 -0.51 -7.67 4.83
C ASP A 16 0.25 -8.84 4.21
N SER A 17 -0.41 -10.00 4.08
CA SER A 17 0.18 -11.18 3.43
C SER A 17 0.50 -10.91 1.96
N THR A 18 -0.37 -10.20 1.24
CA THR A 18 -0.10 -9.80 -0.15
C THR A 18 1.13 -8.90 -0.26
N LEU A 19 1.27 -7.90 0.60
CA LEU A 19 2.42 -7.00 0.62
C LEU A 19 3.71 -7.70 1.04
N GLU A 20 3.61 -8.75 1.86
CA GLU A 20 4.75 -9.60 2.20
C GLU A 20 5.25 -10.40 1.00
N VAL A 21 4.36 -10.94 0.18
CA VAL A 21 4.72 -11.61 -1.08
C VAL A 21 5.39 -10.64 -2.03
N VAL A 22 4.87 -9.42 -2.18
CA VAL A 22 5.51 -8.37 -2.99
C VAL A 22 6.91 -8.03 -2.47
N ALA A 23 7.07 -7.89 -1.15
CA ALA A 23 8.36 -7.61 -0.54
C ALA A 23 9.40 -8.73 -0.77
N ARG A 24 8.96 -9.99 -0.82
CA ARG A 24 9.83 -11.16 -1.09
C ARG A 24 10.16 -11.35 -2.57
N ASN A 25 9.38 -10.76 -3.47
CA ASN A 25 9.50 -10.92 -4.93
C ASN A 25 9.60 -9.53 -5.60
N SER A 26 10.48 -8.67 -5.09
CA SER A 26 10.65 -7.28 -5.55
C SER A 26 11.19 -7.14 -6.98
N ASP A 27 11.72 -8.23 -7.54
CA ASP A 27 12.16 -8.36 -8.93
C ASP A 27 10.98 -8.59 -9.90
N ALA A 28 9.89 -9.19 -9.43
CA ALA A 28 8.69 -9.45 -10.20
C ALA A 28 7.59 -8.41 -9.99
N PHE A 29 7.49 -7.84 -8.79
CA PHE A 29 6.37 -7.00 -8.38
C PHE A 29 6.79 -5.64 -7.81
N VAL A 30 5.99 -4.62 -8.11
CA VAL A 30 6.10 -3.30 -7.49
C VAL A 30 4.72 -2.80 -7.06
N VAL A 31 4.67 -2.19 -5.88
CA VAL A 31 3.46 -1.50 -5.41
C VAL A 31 3.39 -0.15 -6.12
N TYR A 32 2.45 -0.01 -7.04
CA TYR A 32 2.23 1.27 -7.70
C TYR A 32 1.38 2.21 -6.85
N ALA A 33 0.36 1.66 -6.19
CA ALA A 33 -0.53 2.46 -5.37
C ALA A 33 -1.10 1.67 -4.17
N LEU A 34 -1.38 2.39 -3.09
CA LEU A 34 -1.98 1.87 -1.87
C LEU A 34 -3.22 2.69 -1.51
N SER A 35 -4.29 2.04 -1.04
CA SER A 35 -5.42 2.75 -0.44
C SER A 35 -5.74 2.28 0.97
N ALA A 36 -6.19 3.20 1.83
CA ALA A 36 -6.66 2.87 3.17
C ALA A 36 -7.84 3.74 3.62
N TYR A 37 -8.63 3.19 4.54
CA TYR A 37 -9.81 3.87 5.08
C TYR A 37 -9.48 4.75 6.31
N ARG A 38 -9.01 4.14 7.42
CA ARG A 38 -8.78 4.83 8.71
C ARG A 38 -7.38 4.68 9.30
N ASN A 39 -6.62 3.65 8.93
CA ASN A 39 -5.35 3.34 9.60
C ASN A 39 -4.17 4.07 8.93
N MET A 40 -4.12 5.39 9.11
CA MET A 40 -3.13 6.26 8.46
C MET A 40 -1.70 5.95 8.87
N ARG A 41 -1.46 5.60 10.14
CA ARG A 41 -0.12 5.19 10.60
C ARG A 41 0.39 3.96 9.84
N LYS A 42 -0.46 2.97 9.62
CA LYS A 42 -0.09 1.76 8.88
C LYS A 42 0.11 2.08 7.40
N LEU A 43 -0.77 2.87 6.78
CA LEU A 43 -0.60 3.32 5.39
C LEU A 43 0.73 4.06 5.22
N PHE A 44 1.04 5.01 6.11
CA PHE A 44 2.29 5.78 6.05
C PHE A 44 3.53 4.87 6.11
N ARG A 45 3.57 3.90 7.04
CA ARG A 45 4.66 2.91 7.09
C ARG A 45 4.75 2.08 5.82
N GLN A 46 3.62 1.71 5.22
CA GLN A 46 3.62 0.99 3.94
C GLN A 46 4.13 1.87 2.80
N CYS A 47 3.77 3.16 2.77
CA CYS A 47 4.31 4.11 1.79
C CYS A 47 5.83 4.26 1.92
N LEU A 48 6.36 4.39 3.14
CA LEU A 48 7.81 4.45 3.37
C LEU A 48 8.52 3.14 2.98
N LYS A 49 7.88 1.99 3.12
CA LYS A 49 8.47 0.70 2.75
C LYS A 49 8.48 0.49 1.24
N PHE A 50 7.35 0.75 0.58
CA PHE A 50 7.12 0.35 -0.81
C PHE A 50 7.24 1.49 -1.82
N HIS A 51 7.35 2.73 -1.36
CA HIS A 51 7.48 3.93 -2.19
C HIS A 51 6.47 3.98 -3.35
N PRO A 52 5.16 3.80 -3.09
CA PRO A 52 4.16 3.82 -4.16
C PRO A 52 4.08 5.20 -4.80
N ALA A 53 3.75 5.24 -6.08
CA ALA A 53 3.51 6.49 -6.81
C ALA A 53 2.26 7.22 -6.28
N LEU A 54 1.27 6.48 -5.76
CA LEU A 54 0.04 7.05 -5.23
C LEU A 54 -0.35 6.42 -3.88
N ALA A 55 -0.78 7.25 -2.95
CA ALA A 55 -1.44 6.84 -1.71
C ALA A 55 -2.83 7.48 -1.65
N ILE A 56 -3.87 6.67 -1.53
CA ILE A 56 -5.26 7.11 -1.58
C ILE A 56 -5.91 6.89 -0.22
N VAL A 57 -6.43 7.96 0.35
CA VAL A 57 -7.17 7.91 1.62
C VAL A 57 -8.64 8.05 1.29
N SER A 58 -9.43 7.03 1.59
CA SER A 58 -10.85 6.97 1.21
C SER A 58 -11.71 8.05 1.87
N GLU A 59 -11.23 8.63 2.96
CA GLU A 59 -11.98 9.60 3.75
C GLU A 59 -11.16 10.90 3.92
N PRO A 60 -11.67 12.06 3.45
CA PRO A 60 -10.92 13.32 3.47
C PRO A 60 -10.43 13.74 4.87
N ARG A 61 -11.17 13.42 5.94
CA ARG A 61 -10.78 13.74 7.32
C ARG A 61 -9.49 13.06 7.76
N HIS A 62 -9.14 11.92 7.15
CA HIS A 62 -7.92 11.17 7.43
C HIS A 62 -6.76 11.54 6.47
N ALA A 63 -7.02 12.32 5.41
CA ALA A 63 -6.00 12.70 4.44
C ALA A 63 -5.12 13.88 4.89
N ARG A 64 -5.49 14.54 6.00
CA ARG A 64 -4.69 15.62 6.59
C ARG A 64 -3.55 15.00 7.40
N GLY A 65 -2.35 15.00 6.84
CA GLY A 65 -1.08 14.61 7.46
C GLY A 65 -0.09 15.75 7.38
#